data_AF-A0A8I0FC25-F1
#
_entry.id   AF-A0A8I0FC25-F1
#
_cell.length_a   1.000
_cell.length_b   1.000
_cell.length_c   1.000
_cell.angle_alpha   90.00
_cell.angle_beta   90.00
_cell.angle_gamma   90.00
#
_symmetry.space_group_name_H-M   'P 1'
#
loop_
_entity.id
_entity.type
_entity.pdbx_description
1 polymer ?
#
loop_
_entity_poly.entity_id
_entity_poly.type
_entity_poly.pdbx_seq_one_letter_code
_entity_poly.pdbx_strand_id
1 'polypeptide(L)'
;MSDVTFQHAEYVKNLPYWQKLDDVCEGEDAVKAKGEKYLPMPNAHDKSPANKSAYEAYLTRAVFYEVTGTTLNSLVGAAFATDPSFKFPPELAHLERNANGAGLSTYQLAQNGIRHLLKHYRCALYVDYPDVPPARNLAEFKAQKAYPMIHLLNALDVVNWDSVMIDNQKKLCLVVIREFKSERGADGFSKTEQEQYRVLRLEQEGNGEYIYSVQVYTKGEKGNWVGGEKKFPTDYNGNFWTYIPFTFVGAIDNSEEIKKPPLLPLANLNL
;
A
#
# COMPACT_ATOMS: atom_id res chain seq x y z
N MET A 1 25.64 2.79 2.82
CA MET A 1 24.90 3.83 3.56
C MET A 1 23.44 3.63 3.17
N SER A 2 22.61 3.10 4.07
CA SER A 2 21.17 2.91 3.82
C SER A 2 20.46 4.26 3.98
N ASP A 3 19.55 4.58 3.05
CA ASP A 3 18.70 5.76 3.12
C ASP A 3 17.22 5.35 3.29
N VAL A 4 16.29 6.29 3.13
CA VAL A 4 14.85 6.03 3.26
C VAL A 4 14.30 5.02 2.25
N THR A 5 15.06 4.69 1.19
CA THR A 5 14.67 3.68 0.19
C THR A 5 15.06 2.26 0.56
N PHE A 6 15.73 2.07 1.71
CA PHE A 6 16.07 0.74 2.20
C PHE A 6 14.82 -0.14 2.28
N GLN A 7 14.91 -1.34 1.73
CA GLN A 7 13.80 -2.29 1.67
C GLN A 7 14.03 -3.43 2.67
N HIS A 8 13.00 -3.79 3.42
CA HIS A 8 13.05 -4.91 4.34
C HIS A 8 13.35 -6.23 3.60
N ALA A 9 14.11 -7.15 4.20
CA ALA A 9 14.51 -8.39 3.53
C ALA A 9 13.31 -9.23 3.04
N GLU A 10 12.26 -9.35 3.87
CA GLU A 10 11.02 -10.03 3.47
C GLU A 10 10.24 -9.27 2.39
N TYR A 11 10.38 -7.93 2.29
CA TYR A 11 9.80 -7.18 1.16
C TYR A 11 10.48 -7.59 -0.14
N VAL A 12 11.83 -7.53 -0.18
CA VAL A 12 12.62 -7.87 -1.37
C VAL A 12 12.34 -9.29 -1.84
N LYS A 13 12.27 -10.24 -0.90
CA LYS A 13 11.98 -11.66 -1.18
C LYS A 13 10.61 -11.89 -1.80
N ASN A 14 9.59 -11.12 -1.41
CA ASN A 14 8.21 -11.35 -1.83
C ASN A 14 7.76 -10.45 -2.99
N LEU A 15 8.46 -9.35 -3.25
CA LEU A 15 8.17 -8.41 -4.34
C LEU A 15 7.95 -9.09 -5.71
N PRO A 16 8.76 -10.08 -6.15
CA PRO A 16 8.54 -10.75 -7.43
C PRO A 16 7.22 -11.52 -7.50
N TYR A 17 6.76 -12.08 -6.38
CA TYR A 17 5.47 -12.80 -6.31
C TYR A 17 4.31 -11.83 -6.37
N TRP A 18 4.42 -10.69 -5.68
CA TRP A 18 3.38 -9.66 -5.68
C TRP A 18 3.20 -9.03 -7.05
N GLN A 19 4.31 -8.66 -7.71
CA GLN A 19 4.27 -8.12 -9.07
C GLN A 19 3.71 -9.14 -10.06
N LYS A 20 4.09 -10.42 -9.94
CA LYS A 20 3.49 -11.49 -10.76
C LYS A 20 1.99 -11.57 -10.57
N LEU A 21 1.51 -11.54 -9.33
CA LEU A 21 0.08 -11.62 -9.07
C LEU A 21 -0.68 -10.38 -9.53
N ASP A 22 -0.10 -9.19 -9.43
CA ASP A 22 -0.66 -7.99 -10.04
C ASP A 22 -0.75 -8.13 -11.57
N ASP A 23 0.34 -8.50 -12.24
CA ASP A 23 0.38 -8.66 -13.70
C ASP A 23 -0.62 -9.74 -14.20
N VAL A 24 -0.67 -10.91 -13.53
CA VAL A 24 -1.56 -12.03 -13.90
C VAL A 24 -3.04 -11.73 -13.61
N CYS A 25 -3.34 -10.97 -12.55
CA CYS A 25 -4.71 -10.58 -12.24
C CYS A 25 -5.20 -9.39 -13.08
N GLU A 26 -4.30 -8.56 -13.60
CA GLU A 26 -4.62 -7.46 -14.51
C GLU A 26 -5.09 -7.96 -15.87
N GLY A 27 -4.56 -9.09 -16.35
CA GLY A 27 -5.11 -9.81 -17.49
C GLY A 27 -4.15 -10.03 -18.64
N GLU A 28 -4.70 -10.42 -19.80
CA GLU A 28 -3.93 -10.84 -20.97
C GLU A 28 -2.95 -9.77 -21.45
N ASP A 29 -3.39 -8.52 -21.57
CA ASP A 29 -2.57 -7.41 -22.08
C ASP A 29 -1.38 -7.14 -21.16
N ALA A 30 -1.57 -7.18 -19.85
CA ALA A 30 -0.50 -6.98 -18.87
C ALA A 30 0.53 -8.11 -18.93
N VAL A 31 0.08 -9.37 -19.06
CA VAL A 31 0.96 -10.53 -19.19
C VAL A 31 1.77 -10.46 -20.48
N LYS A 32 1.11 -10.18 -21.62
CA LYS A 32 1.77 -10.03 -22.93
C LYS A 32 2.76 -8.87 -22.95
N ALA A 33 2.44 -7.75 -22.29
CA ALA A 33 3.33 -6.60 -22.19
C ALA A 33 4.64 -6.89 -21.44
N LYS A 34 4.68 -7.91 -20.57
CA LYS A 34 5.95 -8.35 -19.94
C LYS A 34 6.80 -9.26 -20.83
N GLY A 35 6.29 -9.65 -22.01
CA GLY A 35 7.03 -10.39 -23.03
C GLY A 35 7.73 -11.61 -22.47
N GLU A 36 9.06 -11.69 -22.68
CA GLU A 36 9.87 -12.87 -22.36
C GLU A 36 9.85 -13.26 -20.88
N LYS A 37 9.45 -12.36 -19.97
CA LYS A 37 9.31 -12.67 -18.54
C LYS A 37 8.24 -13.73 -18.27
N TYR A 38 7.16 -13.71 -19.04
CA TYR A 38 6.01 -14.62 -18.88
C TYR A 38 5.76 -15.50 -20.09
N LEU A 39 6.12 -15.02 -21.28
CA LEU A 39 5.98 -15.71 -22.55
C LEU A 39 7.37 -15.85 -23.16
N PRO A 40 8.20 -16.78 -22.65
CA PRO A 40 9.60 -16.92 -23.05
C PRO A 40 9.72 -17.22 -24.55
N MET A 41 10.68 -16.57 -25.20
CA MET A 41 10.94 -16.77 -26.62
C MET A 41 11.47 -18.19 -26.88
N PRO A 42 10.81 -19.03 -27.71
CA PRO A 42 11.22 -20.42 -27.90
C PRO A 42 12.66 -20.59 -28.41
N ASN A 43 13.11 -19.71 -29.30
CA ASN A 43 14.47 -19.71 -29.87
C ASN A 43 15.28 -18.49 -29.40
N ALA A 44 15.41 -18.31 -28.09
CA ALA A 44 16.02 -17.11 -27.50
C ALA A 44 17.47 -16.81 -27.97
N HIS A 45 18.21 -17.82 -28.46
CA HIS A 45 19.57 -17.65 -28.97
C HIS A 45 19.63 -17.02 -30.37
N ASP A 46 18.58 -17.16 -31.18
CA ASP A 46 18.52 -16.55 -32.50
C ASP A 46 18.11 -15.08 -32.37
N LYS A 47 19.00 -14.16 -32.75
CA LYS A 47 18.74 -12.71 -32.72
C LYS A 47 18.38 -12.14 -34.09
N SER A 48 18.11 -13.00 -35.08
CA SER A 48 17.71 -12.61 -36.42
C SER A 48 16.40 -11.80 -36.42
N PRO A 49 16.22 -10.87 -37.37
CA PRO A 49 14.95 -10.15 -37.54
C PRO A 49 13.76 -11.09 -37.77
N ALA A 50 14.00 -12.24 -38.43
CA ALA A 50 12.98 -13.25 -38.66
C ALA A 50 12.47 -13.85 -37.34
N ASN A 51 13.36 -14.18 -36.40
CA ASN A 51 12.97 -14.71 -35.09
C ASN A 51 12.23 -13.67 -34.24
N LYS A 52 12.63 -12.39 -34.31
CA LYS A 52 11.89 -11.29 -33.66
C LYS A 52 10.45 -11.17 -34.19
N SER A 53 10.28 -11.17 -35.50
CA SER A 53 8.94 -11.12 -36.12
C SER A 53 8.11 -12.36 -35.79
N ALA A 54 8.72 -13.54 -35.75
CA ALA A 54 8.05 -14.76 -35.31
C ALA A 54 7.60 -14.67 -33.84
N TYR A 55 8.41 -14.07 -32.97
CA TYR A 55 8.06 -13.85 -31.57
C TYR A 55 6.91 -12.85 -31.38
N GLU A 56 6.91 -11.73 -32.11
CA GLU A 56 5.79 -10.78 -32.13
C GLU A 56 4.48 -11.46 -32.57
N ALA A 57 4.57 -12.31 -33.60
CA ALA A 57 3.43 -13.08 -34.07
C ALA A 57 3.00 -14.18 -33.07
N TYR A 58 3.91 -14.70 -32.26
CA TYR A 58 3.60 -15.58 -31.12
C TYR A 58 2.88 -14.81 -30.01
N LEU A 59 3.39 -13.66 -29.56
CA LEU A 59 2.75 -12.82 -28.55
C LEU A 59 1.32 -12.42 -28.95
N THR A 60 1.13 -12.06 -30.23
CA THR A 60 -0.19 -11.70 -30.77
C THR A 60 -1.18 -12.86 -30.68
N ARG A 61 -0.73 -14.09 -30.92
CA ARG A 61 -1.57 -15.30 -30.95
C ARG A 61 -1.67 -16.03 -29.62
N ALA A 62 -0.79 -15.75 -28.67
CA ALA A 62 -0.84 -16.33 -27.34
C ALA A 62 -2.21 -15.99 -26.73
N VAL A 63 -2.88 -17.01 -26.17
CA VAL A 63 -4.17 -16.84 -25.50
C VAL A 63 -3.93 -16.96 -24.01
N PHE A 64 -4.36 -15.98 -23.24
CA PHE A 64 -4.29 -16.00 -21.79
C PHE A 64 -5.70 -16.03 -21.21
N TYR A 65 -6.10 -17.19 -20.68
CA TYR A 65 -7.35 -17.29 -19.95
C TYR A 65 -7.16 -16.66 -18.57
N GLU A 66 -7.96 -15.66 -18.23
CA GLU A 66 -7.83 -14.88 -16.99
C GLU A 66 -8.39 -15.63 -15.76
N VAL A 67 -8.03 -16.90 -15.59
CA VAL A 67 -8.54 -17.78 -14.53
C VAL A 67 -8.20 -17.23 -13.15
N THR A 68 -6.99 -16.71 -12.97
CA THR A 68 -6.53 -16.17 -11.68
C THR A 68 -7.30 -14.88 -11.31
N GLY A 69 -7.42 -13.93 -12.23
CA GLY A 69 -8.18 -12.69 -12.03
C GLY A 69 -9.69 -12.96 -11.81
N THR A 70 -10.25 -13.90 -12.57
CA THR A 70 -11.65 -14.34 -12.39
C THR A 70 -11.87 -15.00 -11.02
N THR A 71 -10.92 -15.81 -10.57
CA THR A 71 -10.96 -16.44 -9.24
C THR A 71 -10.85 -15.40 -8.14
N LEU A 72 -9.96 -14.41 -8.27
CA LEU A 72 -9.86 -13.27 -7.36
C LEU A 72 -11.22 -12.57 -7.20
N ASN A 73 -11.86 -12.21 -8.32
CA ASN A 73 -13.17 -11.55 -8.31
C ASN A 73 -14.26 -12.42 -7.67
N SER A 74 -14.27 -13.71 -7.99
CA SER A 74 -15.22 -14.69 -7.41
C SER A 74 -15.05 -14.83 -5.90
N LEU A 75 -13.81 -14.90 -5.39
CA LEU A 75 -13.53 -15.01 -3.95
C LEU A 75 -13.90 -13.74 -3.19
N VAL A 76 -13.65 -12.56 -3.78
CA VAL A 76 -14.10 -11.28 -3.19
C VAL A 76 -15.63 -11.22 -3.17
N GLY A 77 -16.30 -11.59 -4.27
CA GLY A 77 -17.76 -11.65 -4.31
C GLY A 77 -18.33 -12.62 -3.28
N ALA A 78 -17.70 -13.79 -3.09
CA ALA A 78 -18.11 -14.77 -2.09
C ALA A 78 -17.90 -14.26 -0.66
N ALA A 79 -16.79 -13.58 -0.37
CA ALA A 79 -16.50 -13.01 0.95
C ALA A 79 -17.51 -11.92 1.36
N PHE A 80 -18.08 -11.23 0.37
CA PHE A 80 -19.09 -10.17 0.53
C PHE A 80 -20.49 -10.62 0.07
N ALA A 81 -20.74 -11.93 -0.03
CA ALA A 81 -22.08 -12.44 -0.36
C ALA A 81 -23.11 -12.07 0.72
N THR A 82 -22.62 -11.88 1.95
CA THR A 82 -23.36 -11.26 3.06
C THR A 82 -22.64 -9.98 3.44
N ASP A 83 -23.34 -8.85 3.41
CA ASP A 83 -22.73 -7.57 3.76
C ASP A 83 -22.24 -7.56 5.22
N PRO A 84 -20.98 -7.14 5.47
CA PRO A 84 -20.50 -6.94 6.83
C PRO A 84 -21.25 -5.78 7.49
N SER A 85 -21.65 -5.99 8.75
CA SER A 85 -22.26 -4.95 9.57
C SER A 85 -21.18 -4.03 10.15
N PHE A 86 -20.99 -2.85 9.58
CA PHE A 86 -20.20 -1.80 10.20
C PHE A 86 -21.07 -0.97 11.16
N LYS A 87 -20.63 -0.83 12.41
CA LYS A 87 -21.27 0.04 13.41
C LYS A 87 -20.31 1.14 13.80
N PHE A 88 -20.67 2.38 13.47
CA PHE A 88 -19.86 3.55 13.80
C PHE A 88 -20.54 4.38 14.88
N PRO A 89 -19.78 4.95 15.83
CA PRO A 89 -20.25 6.07 16.62
C PRO A 89 -20.70 7.23 15.72
N PRO A 90 -21.68 8.07 16.12
CA PRO A 90 -22.14 9.21 15.32
C PRO A 90 -21.01 10.14 14.83
N GLU A 91 -19.93 10.25 15.61
CA GLU A 91 -18.75 11.05 15.30
C GLU A 91 -17.93 10.51 14.12
N LEU A 92 -18.07 9.22 13.80
CA LEU A 92 -17.37 8.52 12.72
C LEU A 92 -18.30 8.08 11.59
N ALA A 93 -19.53 8.60 11.53
CA ALA A 93 -20.50 8.26 10.49
C ALA A 93 -20.00 8.59 9.07
N HIS A 94 -19.02 9.49 8.91
CA HIS A 94 -18.42 9.79 7.60
C HIS A 94 -17.72 8.58 6.97
N LEU A 95 -17.26 7.60 7.77
CA LEU A 95 -16.58 6.41 7.28
C LEU A 95 -17.48 5.54 6.38
N GLU A 96 -18.81 5.64 6.51
CA GLU A 96 -19.76 4.95 5.64
C GLU A 96 -19.72 5.42 4.18
N ARG A 97 -19.25 6.65 3.93
CA ARG A 97 -19.23 7.25 2.59
C ARG A 97 -17.85 7.71 2.14
N ASN A 98 -16.98 8.04 3.07
CA ASN A 98 -15.67 8.60 2.78
C ASN A 98 -14.66 8.26 3.90
N ALA A 99 -14.31 6.99 4.01
CA ALA A 99 -13.35 6.50 4.99
C ALA A 99 -11.91 6.92 4.68
N ASN A 100 -11.51 7.05 3.41
CA ASN A 100 -10.13 7.35 3.01
C ASN A 100 -9.89 8.81 2.58
N GLY A 101 -10.89 9.69 2.67
CA GLY A 101 -10.82 11.06 2.18
C GLY A 101 -11.06 11.23 0.67
N ALA A 102 -11.09 10.14 -0.11
CA ALA A 102 -11.28 10.14 -1.58
C ALA A 102 -12.65 9.63 -2.04
N GLY A 103 -13.60 9.47 -1.11
CA GLY A 103 -14.98 9.03 -1.39
C GLY A 103 -15.17 7.52 -1.37
N LEU A 104 -14.22 6.74 -0.84
CA LEU A 104 -14.42 5.31 -0.64
C LEU A 104 -14.96 5.02 0.75
N SER A 105 -16.01 4.22 0.86
CA SER A 105 -16.57 3.75 2.13
C SER A 105 -15.69 2.69 2.79
N THR A 106 -15.88 2.45 4.10
CA THR A 106 -15.22 1.32 4.79
C THR A 106 -15.55 -0.02 4.12
N TYR A 107 -16.75 -0.20 3.58
CA TYR A 107 -17.12 -1.39 2.82
C TYR A 107 -16.23 -1.55 1.57
N GLN A 108 -16.06 -0.50 0.78
CA GLN A 108 -15.20 -0.54 -0.42
C GLN A 108 -13.73 -0.73 -0.06
N LEU A 109 -13.26 -0.11 1.02
CA LEU A 109 -11.92 -0.35 1.55
C LEU A 109 -11.74 -1.81 1.98
N ALA A 110 -12.73 -2.42 2.63
CA ALA A 110 -12.67 -3.83 3.01
C ALA A 110 -12.62 -4.74 1.78
N GLN A 111 -13.42 -4.47 0.73
CA GLN A 111 -13.36 -5.20 -0.54
C GLN A 111 -11.97 -5.13 -1.19
N ASN A 112 -11.39 -3.93 -1.24
CA ASN A 112 -10.04 -3.72 -1.74
C ASN A 112 -8.99 -4.39 -0.85
N GLY A 113 -9.20 -4.40 0.47
CA GLY A 113 -8.37 -5.09 1.44
C GLY A 113 -8.27 -6.57 1.12
N ILE A 114 -9.40 -7.26 0.95
CA ILE A 114 -9.41 -8.68 0.57
C ILE A 114 -8.71 -8.92 -0.78
N ARG A 115 -8.87 -8.00 -1.76
CA ARG A 115 -8.13 -8.09 -3.03
C ARG A 115 -6.62 -8.10 -2.82
N HIS A 116 -6.11 -7.22 -1.96
CA HIS A 116 -4.68 -7.21 -1.61
C HIS A 116 -4.27 -8.47 -0.85
N LEU A 117 -5.08 -8.95 0.10
CA LEU A 117 -4.75 -10.19 0.84
C LEU A 117 -4.60 -11.39 -0.10
N LEU A 118 -5.50 -11.54 -1.07
CA LEU A 118 -5.47 -12.64 -2.03
C LEU A 118 -4.28 -12.58 -3.00
N LYS A 119 -3.86 -11.38 -3.40
CA LYS A 119 -2.72 -11.16 -4.31
C LYS A 119 -1.38 -11.10 -3.59
N HIS A 120 -1.33 -10.62 -2.36
CA HIS A 120 -0.08 -10.21 -1.72
C HIS A 120 0.15 -10.83 -0.35
N TYR A 121 -0.74 -11.71 0.11
CA TYR A 121 -0.81 -12.24 1.48
C TYR A 121 -1.16 -11.20 2.55
N ARG A 122 -0.74 -9.94 2.38
CA ARG A 122 -1.00 -8.87 3.33
C ARG A 122 -1.33 -7.55 2.65
N CYS A 123 -1.92 -6.65 3.40
CA CYS A 123 -1.99 -5.22 3.17
C CYS A 123 -1.78 -4.50 4.50
N ALA A 124 -1.92 -3.19 4.53
CA ALA A 124 -1.92 -2.45 5.78
C ALA A 124 -3.01 -1.38 5.82
N LEU A 125 -3.42 -1.02 7.03
CA LEU A 125 -4.28 0.11 7.30
C LEU A 125 -3.47 1.13 8.10
N TYR A 126 -3.42 2.36 7.62
CA TYR A 126 -2.81 3.50 8.30
C TYR A 126 -3.88 4.56 8.54
N VAL A 127 -4.00 5.05 9.77
CA VAL A 127 -4.92 6.15 10.10
C VAL A 127 -4.12 7.43 10.22
N ASP A 128 -4.46 8.42 9.41
CA ASP A 128 -3.90 9.77 9.48
C ASP A 128 -5.01 10.78 9.82
N TYR A 129 -4.61 11.91 10.36
CA TYR A 129 -5.47 13.06 10.62
C TYR A 129 -4.87 14.28 9.94
N PRO A 130 -5.65 15.03 9.14
CA PRO A 130 -5.10 16.17 8.42
C PRO A 130 -4.60 17.23 9.40
N ASP A 131 -3.48 17.86 9.03
CA ASP A 131 -2.90 18.95 9.81
C ASP A 131 -3.82 20.17 9.75
N VAL A 132 -4.45 20.48 10.88
CA VAL A 132 -5.36 21.62 11.02
C VAL A 132 -4.98 22.47 12.23
N PRO A 133 -5.15 23.80 12.14
CA PRO A 133 -4.88 24.69 13.26
C PRO A 133 -5.72 24.29 14.49
N PRO A 134 -5.21 24.48 15.71
CA PRO A 134 -5.98 24.24 16.93
C PRO A 134 -7.30 25.02 16.91
N ALA A 135 -8.42 24.32 17.03
CA ALA A 135 -9.73 24.95 17.10
C ALA A 135 -9.98 25.51 18.51
N ARG A 136 -10.54 26.73 18.60
CA ARG A 136 -10.84 27.38 19.89
C ARG A 136 -12.14 26.84 20.52
N ASN A 137 -13.02 26.25 19.72
CA ASN A 137 -14.28 25.67 20.16
C ASN A 137 -14.79 24.60 19.17
N LEU A 138 -15.83 23.86 19.58
CA LEU A 138 -16.41 22.76 18.80
C LEU A 138 -17.00 23.20 17.44
N ALA A 139 -17.51 24.43 17.34
CA ALA A 139 -18.06 24.93 16.08
C ALA A 139 -16.94 25.19 15.05
N GLU A 140 -15.82 25.76 15.49
CA GLU A 140 -14.62 25.95 14.66
C GLU A 140 -14.03 24.60 14.24
N PHE A 141 -13.91 23.64 15.17
CA PHE A 141 -13.43 22.29 14.87
C PHE A 141 -14.29 21.61 13.80
N LYS A 142 -15.62 21.68 13.92
CA LYS A 142 -16.54 21.13 12.91
C LYS A 142 -16.43 21.87 11.56
N ALA A 143 -16.15 23.17 11.57
CA ALA A 143 -15.98 23.96 10.35
C ALA A 143 -14.69 23.60 9.58
N GLN A 144 -13.66 23.12 10.27
CA GLN A 144 -12.41 22.66 9.65
C GLN A 144 -12.61 21.41 8.78
N LYS A 145 -13.70 20.63 9.00
CA LYS A 145 -14.01 19.39 8.26
C LYS A 145 -12.83 18.42 8.25
N ALA A 146 -12.06 18.43 9.34
CA ALA A 146 -10.95 17.54 9.56
C ALA A 146 -11.45 16.26 10.22
N TYR A 147 -11.25 15.15 9.53
CA TYR A 147 -11.70 13.84 9.96
C TYR A 147 -10.54 12.84 9.86
N PRO A 148 -10.50 11.83 10.74
CA PRO A 148 -9.54 10.74 10.58
C PRO A 148 -9.84 9.98 9.29
N MET A 149 -8.77 9.67 8.55
CA MET A 149 -8.82 8.96 7.27
C MET A 149 -8.09 7.62 7.39
N ILE A 150 -8.72 6.58 6.86
CA ILE A 150 -8.16 5.23 6.79
C ILE A 150 -7.52 5.04 5.41
N HIS A 151 -6.20 4.94 5.39
CA HIS A 151 -5.42 4.63 4.20
C HIS A 151 -5.20 3.12 4.12
N LEU A 152 -5.85 2.48 3.16
CA LEU A 152 -5.52 1.11 2.77
C LEU A 152 -4.27 1.12 1.89
N LEU A 153 -3.22 0.51 2.39
CA LEU A 153 -1.90 0.46 1.75
C LEU A 153 -1.67 -0.92 1.13
N ASN A 154 -1.21 -0.91 -0.12
CA ASN A 154 -0.77 -2.12 -0.79
C ASN A 154 0.54 -2.63 -0.13
N ALA A 155 0.77 -3.95 -0.15
CA ALA A 155 2.03 -4.54 0.34
C ALA A 155 3.26 -3.96 -0.37
N LEU A 156 3.13 -3.57 -1.65
CA LEU A 156 4.21 -2.95 -2.43
C LEU A 156 4.57 -1.54 -1.95
N ASP A 157 3.67 -0.85 -1.25
CA ASP A 157 3.90 0.52 -0.80
C ASP A 157 4.52 0.56 0.59
N VAL A 158 4.39 -0.51 1.38
CA VAL A 158 5.06 -0.64 2.69
C VAL A 158 6.43 -1.29 2.51
N VAL A 159 7.45 -0.47 2.25
CA VAL A 159 8.79 -0.93 1.80
C VAL A 159 9.70 -1.37 2.94
N ASN A 160 9.50 -0.83 4.14
CA ASN A 160 10.31 -1.16 5.31
C ASN A 160 9.49 -1.06 6.60
N TRP A 161 9.81 -1.90 7.58
CA TRP A 161 9.21 -1.87 8.90
C TRP A 161 10.16 -2.50 9.92
N ASP A 162 9.99 -2.16 11.19
CA ASP A 162 10.73 -2.76 12.30
C ASP A 162 9.88 -2.73 13.57
N SER A 163 10.21 -3.64 14.48
CA SER A 163 9.50 -3.86 15.74
C SER A 163 10.48 -3.98 16.90
N VAL A 164 10.11 -3.41 18.04
CA VAL A 164 10.89 -3.42 19.29
C VAL A 164 10.06 -3.97 20.44
N MET A 165 10.73 -4.55 21.45
CA MET A 165 10.08 -5.00 22.67
C MET A 165 9.98 -3.85 23.68
N ILE A 166 8.76 -3.44 24.01
CA ILE A 166 8.46 -2.42 25.03
C ILE A 166 7.47 -3.04 26.02
N ASP A 167 7.81 -3.03 27.31
CA ASP A 167 7.00 -3.64 28.38
C ASP A 167 6.60 -5.10 28.11
N ASN A 168 7.55 -5.90 27.60
CA ASN A 168 7.34 -7.28 27.15
C ASN A 168 6.31 -7.47 26.03
N GLN A 169 5.96 -6.39 25.32
CA GLN A 169 5.11 -6.44 24.14
C GLN A 169 5.89 -6.03 22.89
N LYS A 170 5.75 -6.80 21.81
CA LYS A 170 6.30 -6.43 20.51
C LYS A 170 5.46 -5.29 19.93
N LYS A 171 6.09 -4.13 19.75
CA LYS A 171 5.46 -2.93 19.17
C LYS A 171 6.20 -2.51 17.91
N LEU A 172 5.42 -2.11 16.91
CA LEU A 172 5.95 -1.54 15.67
C LEU A 172 6.63 -0.21 15.99
N CYS A 173 7.91 -0.07 15.63
CA CYS A 173 8.68 1.16 15.87
C CYS A 173 9.13 1.88 14.61
N LEU A 174 9.03 1.23 13.45
CA LEU A 174 9.31 1.85 12.16
C LEU A 174 8.33 1.33 11.12
N VAL A 175 7.82 2.24 10.29
CA VAL A 175 7.18 1.92 9.01
C VAL A 175 7.61 2.95 7.98
N VAL A 176 8.02 2.49 6.80
CA VAL A 176 8.32 3.35 5.65
C VAL A 176 7.31 3.03 4.55
N ILE A 177 6.52 4.03 4.21
CA ILE A 177 5.47 3.97 3.18
C ILE A 177 5.96 4.77 1.99
N ARG A 178 6.00 4.16 0.81
CA ARG A 178 6.23 4.82 -0.46
C ARG A 178 4.90 5.38 -0.96
N GLU A 179 4.89 6.66 -1.30
CA GLU A 179 3.71 7.38 -1.77
C GLU A 179 4.06 8.17 -3.04
N PHE A 180 3.03 8.54 -3.80
CA PHE A 180 3.17 9.43 -4.94
C PHE A 180 2.28 10.65 -4.74
N LYS A 181 2.87 11.84 -4.90
CA LYS A 181 2.16 13.10 -4.89
C LYS A 181 2.01 13.59 -6.33
N SER A 182 0.77 13.83 -6.75
CA SER A 182 0.51 14.43 -8.05
C SER A 182 0.63 15.95 -7.97
N GLU A 183 1.45 16.53 -8.83
CA GLU A 183 1.58 17.97 -8.99
C GLU A 183 1.04 18.42 -10.34
N ARG A 184 0.26 19.51 -10.32
CA ARG A 184 -0.35 20.08 -11.51
C ARG A 184 0.70 20.91 -12.25
N GLY A 185 0.90 20.62 -13.54
CA GLY A 185 1.77 21.42 -14.37
C GLY A 185 1.23 22.83 -14.59
N ALA A 186 2.12 23.76 -14.97
CA ALA A 186 1.77 25.15 -15.19
C ALA A 186 0.77 25.35 -16.35
N ASP A 187 0.64 24.36 -17.23
CA ASP A 187 -0.36 24.33 -18.31
C ASP A 187 -1.79 24.11 -17.79
N GLY A 188 -1.98 23.77 -16.50
CA GLY A 188 -3.28 23.52 -15.89
C GLY A 188 -3.87 22.14 -16.22
N PHE A 189 -3.22 21.33 -17.05
CA PHE A 189 -3.74 20.04 -17.52
C PHE A 189 -2.80 18.87 -17.26
N SER A 190 -1.50 19.06 -17.48
CA SER A 190 -0.51 18.02 -17.22
C SER A 190 -0.39 17.70 -15.73
N LYS A 191 0.03 16.48 -15.43
CA LYS A 191 0.33 16.02 -14.07
C LYS A 191 1.69 15.36 -14.08
N THR A 192 2.50 15.67 -13.08
CA THR A 192 3.72 14.93 -12.78
C THR A 192 3.54 14.23 -11.44
N GLU A 193 3.92 12.96 -11.38
CA GLU A 193 3.93 12.21 -10.12
C GLU A 193 5.31 12.33 -9.49
N GLN A 194 5.35 12.82 -8.25
CA GLN A 194 6.55 12.88 -7.44
C GLN A 194 6.52 11.78 -6.39
N GLU A 195 7.49 10.89 -6.45
CA GLU A 195 7.71 9.87 -5.43
C GLU A 195 8.17 10.52 -4.11
N GLN A 196 7.55 10.11 -3.02
CA GLN A 196 7.92 10.51 -1.65
C GLN A 196 7.85 9.31 -0.71
N TYR A 197 8.48 9.41 0.45
CA TYR A 197 8.40 8.39 1.49
C TYR A 197 7.89 8.99 2.79
N ARG A 198 6.82 8.43 3.33
CA ARG A 198 6.36 8.72 4.68
C ARG A 198 6.97 7.73 5.66
N VAL A 199 7.68 8.25 6.65
CA VAL A 199 8.31 7.46 7.70
C VAL A 199 7.56 7.67 9.01
N LEU A 200 7.06 6.58 9.55
CA LEU A 200 6.38 6.49 10.84
C LEU A 200 7.38 5.91 11.84
N ARG A 201 7.61 6.57 12.97
CA ARG A 201 8.54 6.09 13.99
C ARG A 201 7.92 6.12 15.37
N LEU A 202 8.29 5.15 16.19
CA LEU A 202 8.06 5.20 17.63
C LEU A 202 9.43 5.45 18.29
N GLU A 203 9.67 6.68 18.71
CA GLU A 203 10.97 7.16 19.16
C GLU A 203 11.01 7.28 20.68
N GLN A 204 12.13 6.89 21.28
CA GLN A 204 12.31 7.02 22.72
C GLN A 204 12.76 8.44 23.07
N GLU A 205 12.05 9.10 23.98
CA GLU A 205 12.49 10.35 24.58
C GLU A 205 13.42 10.12 25.78
N GLY A 206 14.11 11.18 26.21
CA GLY A 206 15.10 11.11 27.29
C GLY A 206 14.54 10.68 28.66
N ASN A 207 13.22 10.68 28.84
CA ASN A 207 12.52 10.17 30.02
C ASN A 207 12.19 8.66 29.94
N GLY A 208 12.51 7.99 28.81
CA GLY A 208 12.21 6.59 28.56
C GLY A 208 10.84 6.32 27.94
N GLU A 209 10.01 7.36 27.77
CA GLU A 209 8.71 7.24 27.10
C GLU A 209 8.89 7.16 25.58
N TYR A 210 7.94 6.52 24.92
CA TYR A 210 7.95 6.36 23.47
C TYR A 210 6.90 7.27 22.83
N ILE A 211 7.33 8.06 21.86
CA ILE A 211 6.50 9.05 21.16
C ILE A 211 6.47 8.74 19.68
N TYR A 212 5.26 8.73 19.11
CA TYR A 212 5.03 8.58 17.69
C TYR A 212 5.41 9.86 16.93
N SER A 213 6.18 9.69 15.86
CA SER A 213 6.52 10.76 14.93
C SER A 213 6.30 10.38 13.48
N VAL A 214 6.01 11.40 12.66
CA VAL A 214 5.80 11.29 11.21
C VAL A 214 6.74 12.23 10.50
N GLN A 215 7.40 11.76 9.46
CA GLN A 215 8.27 12.58 8.62
C GLN A 215 8.15 12.17 7.16
N VAL A 216 7.97 13.14 6.26
CA VAL A 216 7.92 12.90 4.82
C VAL A 216 9.27 13.25 4.21
N TYR A 217 9.79 12.35 3.37
CA TYR A 217 11.03 12.50 2.61
C TYR A 217 10.69 12.71 1.14
N THR A 218 11.25 13.75 0.54
CA THR A 218 11.11 14.06 -0.89
C THR A 218 12.49 14.12 -1.55
N LYS A 219 12.54 14.08 -2.88
CA LYS A 219 13.80 14.29 -3.62
C LYS A 219 14.20 15.76 -3.55
N GLY A 220 15.38 16.03 -3.00
CA GLY A 220 16.02 17.34 -3.06
C GLY A 220 16.63 17.62 -4.44
N GLU A 221 17.16 18.84 -4.63
CA GLU A 221 17.72 19.30 -5.91
C GLU A 221 18.86 18.42 -6.45
N LYS A 222 19.64 17.80 -5.57
CA LYS A 222 20.76 16.92 -5.93
C LYS A 222 20.35 15.45 -6.08
N GLY A 223 19.04 15.16 -6.07
CA GLY A 223 18.49 13.81 -6.16
C GLY A 223 18.57 12.98 -4.87
N ASN A 224 19.13 13.54 -3.79
CA ASN A 224 19.14 12.91 -2.48
C ASN A 224 17.79 13.04 -1.77
N TRP A 225 17.42 12.03 -0.98
CA TRP A 225 16.22 12.09 -0.15
C TRP A 225 16.43 13.04 1.04
N VAL A 226 15.58 14.05 1.16
CA VAL A 226 15.62 15.04 2.24
C VAL A 226 14.35 14.90 3.07
N GLY A 227 14.51 14.68 4.37
CA GLY A 227 13.40 14.66 5.31
C GLY A 227 12.92 16.06 5.60
N GLY A 228 11.61 16.30 5.48
CA GLY A 228 10.97 17.52 5.95
C GLY A 228 10.91 17.61 7.48
N GLU A 229 10.09 18.54 7.97
CA GLU A 229 9.82 18.68 9.40
C GLU A 229 9.20 17.40 9.97
N LYS A 230 9.70 17.00 11.15
CA LYS A 230 9.14 15.87 11.89
C LYS A 230 7.96 16.36 12.71
N LYS A 231 6.81 15.70 12.55
CA LYS A 231 5.58 15.99 13.27
C LYS A 231 5.34 14.97 14.38
N PHE A 232 4.76 15.42 15.48
CA PHE A 232 4.44 14.60 16.65
C PHE A 232 2.94 14.72 16.95
N PRO A 233 2.11 13.82 16.39
CA PRO A 233 0.67 13.88 16.58
C PRO A 233 0.26 13.75 18.06
N THR A 234 -0.75 14.53 18.45
CA THR A 234 -1.34 14.51 19.79
C THR A 234 -2.80 14.06 19.74
N ASP A 235 -3.30 13.56 20.87
CA ASP A 235 -4.73 13.34 21.06
C ASP A 235 -5.46 14.65 21.36
N TYR A 236 -6.78 14.57 21.59
CA TYR A 236 -7.60 15.74 21.91
C TYR A 236 -7.23 16.40 23.26
N ASN A 237 -6.48 15.73 24.13
CA ASN A 237 -5.99 16.26 25.40
C ASN A 237 -4.58 16.86 25.27
N GLY A 238 -3.96 16.79 24.10
CA GLY A 238 -2.59 17.24 23.87
C GLY A 238 -1.52 16.22 24.26
N ASN A 239 -1.90 14.98 24.61
CA ASN A 239 -0.93 13.92 24.88
C ASN A 239 -0.39 13.35 23.59
N PHE A 240 0.92 13.11 23.53
CA PHE A 240 1.52 12.43 22.40
C PHE A 240 1.07 10.97 22.30
N TRP A 241 1.01 10.48 21.06
CA TRP A 241 0.68 9.08 20.81
C TRP A 241 1.87 8.19 21.16
N THR A 242 1.60 7.12 21.89
CA THR A 242 2.62 6.13 22.32
C THR A 242 2.62 4.87 21.47
N TYR A 243 1.97 4.94 20.29
CA TYR A 243 1.88 3.87 19.30
C TYR A 243 1.73 4.46 17.90
N ILE A 244 2.10 3.68 16.87
CA ILE A 244 1.89 4.03 15.48
C ILE A 244 0.44 3.63 15.09
N PRO A 245 -0.42 4.53 14.56
CA PRO A 245 -1.76 4.22 14.03
C PRO A 245 -1.73 3.40 12.74
N PHE A 246 -1.01 2.30 12.75
CA PHE A 246 -0.77 1.43 11.62
C PHE A 246 -0.98 -0.02 12.05
N THR A 247 -1.62 -0.82 11.20
CA THR A 247 -1.72 -2.26 11.41
C THR A 247 -1.55 -3.01 10.10
N PHE A 248 -0.79 -4.11 10.15
CA PHE A 248 -0.80 -5.09 9.07
C PHE A 248 -2.09 -5.88 9.12
N VAL A 249 -2.63 -6.18 7.95
CA VAL A 249 -3.72 -7.12 7.78
C VAL A 249 -3.17 -8.25 6.92
N GLY A 250 -3.11 -9.46 7.47
CA GLY A 250 -2.63 -10.64 6.77
C GLY A 250 -3.75 -11.62 6.46
N ALA A 251 -3.51 -12.52 5.51
CA ALA A 251 -4.51 -13.49 5.05
C ALA A 251 -4.86 -14.55 6.11
N ILE A 252 -4.01 -14.74 7.13
CA ILE A 252 -4.20 -15.71 8.22
C ILE A 252 -4.30 -14.98 9.57
N ASP A 253 -3.36 -14.08 9.84
CA ASP A 253 -3.26 -13.31 11.06
C ASP A 253 -2.77 -11.88 10.73
N ASN A 254 -2.90 -10.96 11.69
CA ASN A 254 -2.54 -9.56 11.53
C ASN A 254 -1.10 -9.26 12.01
N SER A 255 -0.23 -10.26 12.03
CA SER A 255 1.19 -10.04 12.32
C SER A 255 1.90 -9.39 11.13
N GLU A 256 3.13 -8.92 11.36
CA GLU A 256 4.00 -8.40 10.30
C GLU A 256 4.59 -9.50 9.38
N GLU A 257 4.35 -10.78 9.69
CA GLU A 257 4.87 -11.91 8.94
C GLU A 257 4.33 -11.94 7.51
N ILE A 258 5.15 -12.42 6.58
CA ILE A 258 4.77 -12.61 5.18
C ILE A 258 4.84 -14.08 4.86
N LYS A 259 3.73 -14.64 4.39
CA LYS A 259 3.68 -16.00 3.86
C LYS A 259 3.28 -15.97 2.39
N LYS A 260 3.16 -17.16 1.80
CA LYS A 260 2.84 -17.34 0.39
C LYS A 260 1.47 -16.71 0.06
N PRO A 261 1.36 -15.86 -0.97
CA PRO A 261 0.07 -15.33 -1.41
C PRO A 261 -0.92 -16.45 -1.79
N PRO A 262 -2.20 -16.34 -1.38
CA PRO A 262 -3.20 -17.39 -1.62
C PRO A 262 -3.34 -17.80 -3.10
N LEU A 263 -3.32 -16.83 -4.01
CA LEU A 263 -3.51 -17.09 -5.45
C LEU A 263 -2.23 -17.46 -6.20
N LEU A 264 -1.05 -17.44 -5.55
CA LEU A 264 0.22 -17.70 -6.22
C LEU A 264 0.29 -19.06 -6.96
N PRO A 265 -0.20 -20.19 -6.39
CA PRO A 265 -0.20 -21.47 -7.10
C PRO A 265 -0.99 -21.43 -8.39
N LEU A 266 -2.17 -20.77 -8.38
CA LEU A 266 -3.02 -20.64 -9.55
C LEU A 266 -2.38 -19.73 -10.61
N ALA A 267 -1.79 -18.61 -10.18
CA ALA A 267 -1.06 -17.72 -11.07
C ALA A 267 0.12 -18.41 -11.76
N ASN A 268 0.83 -19.29 -11.05
CA ASN A 268 1.92 -20.07 -11.64
C ASN A 268 1.44 -21.14 -12.63
N LEU A 269 0.22 -21.64 -12.50
CA LEU A 269 -0.38 -22.57 -13.46
C LEU A 269 -0.92 -21.84 -14.69
N ASN A 270 -1.33 -20.58 -14.52
CA ASN A 270 -1.95 -19.76 -15.56
C ASN A 270 -0.94 -19.15 -16.56
N LEU A 271 0.35 -19.19 -16.21
CA LEU A 271 1.48 -18.73 -17.02
C LEU A 271 2.22 -19.94 -17.60
#